data_AF-A0A7C5VX43-F1
#
_entry.id   AF-A0A7C5VX43-F1
#
_cell.length_a   1.000
_cell.length_b   1.000
_cell.length_c   1.000
_cell.angle_alpha   90.00
_cell.angle_beta   90.00
_cell.angle_gamma   90.00
#
_symmetry.space_group_name_H-M   'P 1'
#
loop_
_entity.id
_entity.type
_entity.pdbx_description
1 polymer ?
#
loop_
_entity_poly.entity_id
_entity_poly.type
_entity_poly.pdbx_seq_one_letter_code
_entity_poly.pdbx_strand_id
1 'polypeptide(L)' 'TARRLGIHRQTLVYRLRRVETLTGLRVDRVGDLAMLWLAIRAAEALGLLGSDSVSCHMATLERQEPHRA' A
#
# COMPACT_ATOMS: atom_id res chain seq x y z
N THR A 1 -9.40 -0.96 -7.51
CA THR A 1 -8.23 -0.52 -6.72
C THR A 1 -8.49 -0.61 -5.22
N ALA A 2 -9.33 0.21 -4.58
CA ALA A 2 -9.60 0.10 -3.13
C ALA A 2 -10.21 -1.26 -2.69
N ARG A 3 -11.15 -1.78 -3.47
CA ARG A 3 -11.79 -3.10 -3.24
C ARG A 3 -10.81 -4.27 -3.27
N ARG A 4 -9.77 -4.20 -4.13
CA ARG A 4 -8.72 -5.23 -4.24
C ARG A 4 -7.79 -5.23 -3.01
N LEU A 5 -7.75 -4.11 -2.29
CA LEU A 5 -6.96 -3.93 -1.08
C LEU A 5 -7.80 -4.20 0.19
N GLY A 6 -9.09 -4.54 0.06
CA GLY A 6 -9.99 -4.72 1.20
C GLY A 6 -10.25 -3.46 2.04
N ILE A 7 -9.88 -2.27 1.55
CA ILE A 7 -9.99 -1.01 2.30
C ILE A 7 -11.10 -0.10 1.77
N HIS A 8 -11.61 0.75 2.65
CA HIS A 8 -12.53 1.81 2.27
C HIS A 8 -11.85 2.82 1.34
N ARG A 9 -12.60 3.38 0.39
CA ARG A 9 -12.08 4.36 -0.59
C ARG A 9 -11.44 5.56 0.09
N GLN A 10 -12.04 6.08 1.16
CA GLN A 10 -11.51 7.23 1.88
C GLN A 10 -10.17 6.92 2.55
N THR A 11 -10.01 5.69 3.08
CA THR A 11 -8.73 5.23 3.64
C THR A 11 -7.64 5.20 2.57
N LEU A 12 -7.95 4.72 1.36
CA LEU A 12 -7.00 4.76 0.25
C LEU A 12 -6.61 6.20 -0.10
N VAL A 13 -7.58 7.10 -0.23
CA VAL A 13 -7.34 8.52 -0.56
C VAL A 13 -6.49 9.19 0.52
N TYR A 14 -6.77 8.93 1.79
CA TYR A 14 -5.99 9.46 2.91
C TYR A 14 -4.53 8.97 2.87
N ARG A 15 -4.31 7.67 2.64
CA ARG A 15 -2.95 7.12 2.53
C ARG A 15 -2.20 7.72 1.35
N LEU A 16 -2.89 7.90 0.22
CA LEU A 16 -2.29 8.49 -0.97
C LEU A 16 -1.87 9.95 -0.73
N ARG A 17 -2.75 10.77 -0.13
CA ARG A 17 -2.41 12.14 0.29
C ARG A 17 -1.23 12.18 1.24
N ARG A 18 -1.15 11.22 2.18
CA ARG A 18 -0.02 11.14 3.10
C ARG A 18 1.30 10.87 2.38
N VAL A 19 1.28 10.00 1.37
CA VAL A 19 2.45 9.76 0.51
C VAL A 19 2.84 11.05 -0.24
N GLU A 20 1.87 11.78 -0.78
CA GLU A 20 2.12 13.07 -1.45
C GLU A 20 2.76 14.08 -0.49
N THR A 21 2.26 14.20 0.74
CA THR A 21 2.84 15.09 1.75
C THR A 21 4.26 14.69 2.14
N LEU A 22 4.53 13.39 2.30
CA LEU A 22 5.85 12.90 2.73
C LEU A 22 6.91 12.99 1.63
N THR A 23 6.51 12.84 0.38
CA THR A 23 7.44 12.76 -0.77
C THR A 23 7.50 14.04 -1.58
N GLY A 24 6.51 14.93 -1.45
CA GLY A 24 6.34 16.11 -2.31
C GLY A 24 5.87 15.79 -3.73
N LEU A 25 5.68 14.51 -4.05
CA LEU A 25 5.23 14.04 -5.36
C LEU A 25 3.70 14.06 -5.44
N ARG A 26 3.14 14.23 -6.64
CA ARG A 26 1.69 14.09 -6.82
C ARG A 26 1.32 12.85 -7.61
N VAL A 27 0.39 12.07 -7.08
CA VAL A 27 0.05 10.77 -7.65
C VAL A 27 -0.93 10.88 -8.83
N ASP A 28 -1.43 12.09 -9.09
CA ASP A 28 -2.20 12.46 -10.27
C ASP A 28 -1.32 12.75 -11.51
N ARG A 29 0.00 12.93 -11.33
CA ARG A 29 0.96 13.19 -12.41
C ARG A 29 1.72 11.92 -12.79
N VAL A 30 1.73 11.62 -14.08
CA VAL A 30 2.40 10.43 -14.61
C VAL A 30 3.91 10.45 -14.34
N GLY A 31 4.56 11.62 -14.46
CA GLY A 31 6.00 11.77 -14.19
C GLY A 31 6.36 11.50 -12.73
N ASP A 32 5.62 12.09 -11.80
CA ASP A 32 5.80 11.89 -10.35
C ASP A 32 5.50 10.44 -9.95
N LEU A 33 4.49 9.81 -10.56
CA LEU A 33 4.18 8.40 -10.36
C LEU A 33 5.30 7.49 -10.86
N ALA A 34 5.89 7.78 -12.02
CA ALA A 34 7.03 7.04 -12.56
C ALA A 34 8.26 7.18 -11.64
N MET A 35 8.50 8.38 -11.11
CA MET A 35 9.56 8.64 -10.14
C MET A 35 9.35 7.85 -8.84
N LEU A 36 8.12 7.85 -8.30
CA LEU A 36 7.77 7.07 -7.11
C LEU A 36 7.97 5.56 -7.33
N TRP A 37 7.55 5.05 -8.49
CA TRP A 37 7.76 3.65 -8.85
C TRP A 37 9.24 3.29 -8.94
N LEU A 38 10.05 4.15 -9.59
CA LEU A 38 11.48 3.93 -9.73
C LEU A 38 12.20 3.99 -8.37
N ALA A 39 11.82 4.91 -7.50
CA ALA A 39 12.37 5.01 -6.14
C ALA A 39 12.11 3.74 -5.32
N ILE A 40 10.89 3.19 -5.40
CA ILE A 40 10.54 1.92 -4.73
C ILE A 40 11.39 0.76 -5.29
N ARG A 41 11.49 0.64 -6.63
CA ARG A 41 12.30 -0.41 -7.28
C ARG A 41 13.79 -0.29 -6.94
N ALA A 42 14.33 0.93 -6.90
CA ALA A 42 15.71 1.17 -6.50
C ALA A 42 15.95 0.79 -5.04
N ALA A 43 15.02 1.15 -4.14
CA ALA A 43 15.11 0.77 -2.73
C ALA A 43 15.03 -0.75 -2.52
N GLU A 44 14.21 -1.46 -3.29
CA GLU A 44 14.21 -2.93 -3.30
C GLU A 44 15.53 -3.52 -3.83
N ALA A 45 16.05 -2.99 -4.94
CA ALA A 45 17.32 -3.45 -5.52
C ALA A 45 18.52 -3.20 -4.58
N LEU A 46 18.45 -2.16 -3.76
CA LEU A 46 19.43 -1.83 -2.72
C LEU A 46 19.19 -2.59 -1.40
N GLY A 47 18.13 -3.40 -1.31
CA GLY A 47 17.78 -4.13 -0.09
C GLY A 47 17.29 -3.24 1.06
N LEU A 48 16.90 -2.00 0.78
CA LEU A 48 16.40 -1.03 1.77
C LEU A 48 14.93 -1.29 2.14
N LEU A 49 14.19 -1.96 1.26
CA LEU A 49 12.84 -2.44 1.54
C LEU A 49 12.93 -3.94 1.86
N GLY A 50 13.06 -4.25 3.15
CA GLY A 50 13.13 -5.62 3.64
C GLY A 50 11.90 -6.44 3.24
N SER A 51 12.11 -7.66 2.76
CA SER A 51 11.05 -8.60 2.33
C SER A 51 10.26 -9.22 3.50
N ASP A 52 10.48 -8.76 4.74
CA ASP A 52 10.09 -9.51 5.95
C ASP A 52 8.69 -9.20 6.49
N SER A 53 7.86 -8.38 5.85
CA SER A 53 6.62 -7.89 6.48
C SER A 53 5.29 -8.40 5.90
N VAL A 54 5.28 -9.29 4.90
CA VAL A 54 4.01 -9.89 4.42
C VAL A 54 3.57 -11.11 5.23
N SER A 55 4.47 -11.75 6.02
CA SER A 55 4.11 -12.98 6.75
C SER A 55 3.40 -12.78 8.10
N CYS A 56 3.31 -11.58 8.67
CA CYS A 56 2.70 -11.42 10.02
C CYS A 56 1.20 -11.09 10.03
N HIS A 57 0.56 -10.79 8.87
CA HIS A 57 -0.84 -10.31 8.84
C HIS A 57 -1.84 -11.26 8.16
N MET A 58 -1.42 -12.43 7.67
CA MET A 58 -2.33 -13.46 7.13
C MET A 58 -2.69 -14.57 8.14
N ALA A 59 -2.16 -14.56 9.37
CA ALA A 59 -2.52 -15.54 10.39
C ALA A 59 -3.81 -15.20 11.17
N THR A 60 -4.43 -14.02 10.95
CA THR A 60 -5.56 -13.55 11.76
C THR A 60 -6.88 -13.41 10.99
N LEU A 61 -6.91 -13.73 9.69
CA LEU A 61 -8.12 -13.59 8.86
C LEU A 61 -8.93 -14.89 8.68
N GLU A 62 -8.60 -15.97 9.39
CA GLU A 62 -9.35 -17.24 9.35
C GLU A 62 -10.41 -17.36 10.47
N ARG A 63 -10.98 -16.25 10.96
CA ARG A 63 -12.02 -16.27 12.01
C ARG A 63 -13.29 -15.46 11.75
N GLN A 64 -13.66 -15.23 10.50
CA GLN A 64 -14.98 -14.71 10.13
C GLN A 64 -15.44 -15.51 8.91
N GLU A 65 -16.38 -16.46 8.97
CA GLU A 65 -17.77 -16.45 9.48
C GLU A 65 -18.35 -17.89 9.29
N PRO A 66 -19.59 -18.26 9.69
CA PRO A 66 -20.63 -17.47 10.35
C PRO A 66 -21.29 -18.16 11.56
N HIS A 67 -21.84 -17.31 12.44
CA HIS A 67 -23.03 -17.65 13.22
C HIS A 67 -24.24 -17.70 12.27
N ARG A 68 -24.75 -18.89 11.97
CA ARG A 68 -26.09 -19.07 11.40
C ARG A 68 -26.85 -20.17 12.15
N ALA A 69 -27.89 -19.69 12.83
CA ALA A 69 -29.13 -20.35 13.27
C ALA A 69 -29.03 -21.68 14.03
#